data_AF-A0A2Z5QYC5-F1
#
_entry.id   AF-A0A2Z5QYC5-F1
#
_cell.length_a   1.000
_cell.length_b   1.000
_cell.length_c   1.000
_cell.angle_alpha   90.00
_cell.angle_beta   90.00
_cell.angle_gamma   90.00
#
_symmetry.space_group_name_H-M   'P 1'
#
loop_
_entity.id
_entity.type
_entity.pdbx_description
1 polymer ?
#
loop_
_entity_poly.entity_id
_entity_poly.type
_entity_poly.pdbx_seq_one_letter_code
_entity_poly.pdbx_strand_id
1 'polypeptide(L)'
;MARDGQSVFSGWIENLVDQVSTEGIRHESTTRIPSSAYFDRRDQAMLAHASQIDPNGAFFAIPTEDVKKVWPWEDYTLIASRVPVDLPECCLADGLDYKAAG
;
A
#
# COMPACT_ATOMS: atom_id res chain seq x y z
N MET A 1 27.35 9.02 12.03
CA MET A 1 27.50 9.71 10.72
C MET A 1 28.64 9.06 9.98
N ALA A 2 28.45 8.67 8.72
CA ALA A 2 29.58 8.26 7.88
C ALA A 2 30.48 9.48 7.60
N ARG A 3 31.75 9.24 7.25
CA ARG A 3 32.82 10.25 7.19
C ARG A 3 32.73 11.20 5.97
N ASP A 4 31.64 11.11 5.23
CA ASP A 4 31.49 11.54 3.84
C ASP A 4 30.05 12.01 3.53
N GLY A 5 29.22 12.22 4.56
CA GLY A 5 27.86 12.77 4.41
C GLY A 5 26.80 11.76 3.98
N GLN A 6 27.16 10.51 3.71
CA GLN A 6 26.21 9.44 3.47
C GLN A 6 25.69 8.83 4.77
N SER A 7 24.46 8.28 4.73
CA SER A 7 23.90 7.56 5.86
C SER A 7 24.62 6.21 6.00
N VAL A 8 24.85 5.76 7.23
CA VAL A 8 25.34 4.39 7.49
C VAL A 8 24.36 3.31 6.99
N PHE A 9 23.13 3.72 6.69
CA PHE A 9 22.09 2.86 6.16
C PHE A 9 21.98 2.91 4.63
N SER A 10 22.74 3.75 3.91
CA SER A 10 22.56 3.94 2.46
C SER A 10 22.61 2.63 1.67
N GLY A 11 23.65 1.81 1.84
CA GLY A 11 23.72 0.50 1.16
C GLY A 11 22.67 -0.53 1.62
N TRP A 12 22.14 -0.38 2.84
CA TRP A 12 21.02 -1.22 3.31
C TRP A 12 19.70 -0.77 2.66
N ILE A 13 19.47 0.54 2.55
CA ILE A 13 18.31 1.12 1.87
C ILE A 13 18.32 0.77 0.39
N GLU A 14 19.46 0.89 -0.29
CA GLU A 14 19.59 0.55 -1.72
C GLU A 14 19.22 -0.91 -1.97
N ASN A 15 19.75 -1.84 -1.18
CA ASN A 15 19.39 -3.26 -1.28
C ASN A 15 17.90 -3.51 -0.98
N LEU A 16 17.32 -2.78 -0.02
CA LEU A 16 15.91 -2.91 0.32
C LEU A 16 15.04 -2.38 -0.81
N VAL A 17 15.42 -1.24 -1.41
CA VAL A 17 14.77 -0.66 -2.60
C VAL A 17 14.80 -1.67 -3.74
N ASP A 18 15.94 -2.29 -4.05
CA ASP A 18 16.05 -3.31 -5.11
C ASP A 18 15.17 -4.55 -4.83
N GLN A 19 15.04 -4.96 -3.57
CA GLN A 19 14.20 -6.10 -3.21
C GLN A 19 12.70 -5.80 -3.27
N VAL A 20 12.30 -4.55 -3.03
CA VAL A 20 10.90 -4.12 -3.06
C VAL A 20 10.53 -3.36 -4.33
N SER A 21 11.49 -3.03 -5.19
CA SER A 21 11.29 -2.45 -6.51
C SER A 21 10.98 -3.61 -7.46
N THR A 22 9.69 -3.85 -7.64
CA THR A 22 9.24 -4.64 -8.77
C THR A 22 9.41 -3.76 -10.01
N GLU A 23 10.59 -3.76 -10.61
CA GLU A 23 10.81 -3.19 -11.96
C GLU A 23 10.02 -4.05 -12.96
N GLY A 24 8.75 -3.73 -13.10
CA GLY A 24 7.80 -4.43 -13.94
C GLY A 24 6.44 -3.78 -13.83
N ILE A 25 6.19 -2.77 -14.67
CA ILE A 25 4.90 -2.10 -14.90
C ILE A 25 4.09 -1.87 -13.61
N ARG A 26 4.47 -0.85 -12.84
CA ARG A 26 3.54 -0.30 -11.86
C ARG A 26 2.59 0.64 -12.60
N HIS A 27 1.35 0.21 -12.76
CA HIS A 27 0.29 1.12 -13.16
C HIS A 27 0.20 2.26 -12.13
N GLU A 28 0.02 3.49 -12.60
CA GLU A 28 -0.14 4.64 -11.70
C GLU A 28 -1.39 4.46 -10.83
N SER A 29 -1.27 4.74 -9.55
CA SER A 29 -2.39 4.69 -8.61
C SER A 29 -3.38 5.81 -8.95
N THR A 30 -4.59 5.45 -9.33
CA THR A 30 -5.67 6.40 -9.66
C THR A 30 -6.67 6.53 -8.53
N THR A 31 -6.63 5.62 -7.57
CA THR A 31 -7.68 5.40 -6.59
C THR A 31 -7.04 5.09 -5.24
N ARG A 32 -7.37 5.88 -4.22
CA ARG A 32 -6.80 5.75 -2.86
C ARG A 32 -7.91 5.61 -1.84
N ILE A 33 -8.07 4.42 -1.27
CA ILE A 33 -9.16 4.12 -0.35
C ILE A 33 -8.66 4.23 1.09
N PRO A 34 -9.20 5.17 1.92
CA PRO A 34 -8.82 5.28 3.33
C PRO A 34 -9.06 3.95 4.07
N SER A 35 -7.98 3.32 4.53
CA SER A 35 -8.02 1.96 5.08
C SER A 35 -7.29 1.82 6.41
N SER A 36 -6.62 2.88 6.88
CA SER A 36 -5.82 2.89 8.12
C SER A 36 -6.56 2.38 9.35
N ALA A 37 -7.87 2.63 9.45
CA ALA A 37 -8.72 2.15 10.54
C ALA A 37 -8.80 0.60 10.63
N TYR A 38 -8.38 -0.11 9.59
CA TYR A 38 -8.46 -1.56 9.49
C TYR A 38 -7.09 -2.25 9.45
N PHE A 39 -5.98 -1.52 9.53
CA PHE A 39 -4.64 -2.12 9.44
C PHE A 39 -4.37 -3.16 10.54
N ASP A 40 -4.87 -2.95 11.75
CA ASP A 40 -4.71 -3.94 12.82
C ASP A 40 -5.41 -5.28 12.46
N ARG A 41 -6.56 -5.22 11.75
CA ARG A 41 -7.26 -6.43 11.26
C ARG A 41 -6.51 -7.07 10.10
N ARG A 42 -5.95 -6.25 9.19
CA ARG A 42 -5.09 -6.71 8.09
C ARG A 42 -3.88 -7.46 8.64
N ASP A 43 -3.22 -6.90 9.65
CA ASP A 43 -2.02 -7.48 10.26
C ASP A 43 -2.34 -8.82 10.94
N GLN A 44 -3.47 -8.93 11.66
CA GLN A 44 -3.94 -10.22 12.21
C GLN A 44 -4.28 -11.23 11.11
N ALA A 45 -4.90 -10.79 10.02
CA ALA A 45 -5.19 -11.66 8.88
C ALA A 45 -3.89 -12.17 8.24
N MET A 46 -2.88 -11.31 8.04
CA MET A 46 -1.57 -11.73 7.53
C MET A 46 -0.90 -12.77 8.44
N LEU A 47 -0.91 -12.56 9.76
CA LEU A 47 -0.32 -13.50 10.72
C LEU A 47 -1.03 -14.87 10.75
N ALA A 48 -2.33 -14.92 10.43
CA ALA A 48 -3.06 -16.19 10.32
C ALA A 48 -2.54 -17.07 9.17
N HIS A 49 -1.93 -16.48 8.13
CA HIS A 49 -1.29 -17.18 7.02
C HIS A 49 0.13 -17.64 7.37
N ALA A 50 0.27 -18.40 8.46
CA ALA A 50 1.55 -18.72 9.10
C ALA A 50 2.60 -19.43 8.20
N SER A 51 2.18 -20.16 7.16
CA SER A 51 3.11 -20.80 6.22
C SER A 51 3.59 -19.86 5.09
N GLN A 52 2.94 -18.72 4.91
CA GLN A 52 3.18 -17.76 3.82
C GLN A 52 3.80 -16.46 4.32
N ILE A 53 3.52 -16.09 5.57
CA ILE A 53 3.95 -14.84 6.18
C ILE A 53 4.95 -15.13 7.30
N ASP A 54 6.18 -14.62 7.12
CA ASP A 54 7.14 -14.54 8.22
C ASP A 54 6.70 -13.39 9.15
N PRO A 55 6.38 -13.67 10.44
CA PRO A 55 6.00 -12.61 11.39
C PRO A 55 7.11 -11.59 11.65
N ASN A 56 8.37 -11.88 11.29
CA ASN A 56 9.49 -10.97 11.38
C ASN A 56 9.94 -10.42 10.01
N GLY A 57 9.17 -10.67 8.96
CA GLY A 57 9.48 -10.28 7.59
C GLY A 57 9.09 -8.83 7.25
N ALA A 58 9.24 -8.47 5.97
CA ALA A 58 9.09 -7.11 5.47
C ALA A 58 7.72 -6.46 5.75
N PHE A 59 6.63 -7.24 5.79
CA PHE A 59 5.28 -6.73 6.08
C PHE A 59 5.15 -6.09 7.46
N PHE A 60 6.02 -6.45 8.42
CA PHE A 60 6.00 -5.95 9.79
C PHE A 60 7.28 -5.18 10.15
N ALA A 61 8.10 -4.82 9.16
CA ALA A 61 9.37 -4.12 9.39
C ALA A 61 9.19 -2.66 9.87
N ILE A 62 8.00 -2.07 9.64
CA ILE A 62 7.66 -0.71 10.07
C ILE A 62 6.45 -0.80 11.02
N PRO A 63 6.46 -0.09 12.17
CA PRO A 63 5.31 -0.04 13.06
C PRO A 63 4.04 0.44 12.35
N THR A 64 2.91 -0.23 12.59
CA THR A 64 1.63 0.07 11.94
C THR A 64 1.22 1.53 12.13
N GLU A 65 1.47 2.12 13.30
CA GLU A 65 1.18 3.54 13.58
C GLU A 65 1.98 4.51 12.71
N ASP A 66 3.17 4.14 12.27
CA ASP A 66 3.97 4.98 11.36
C ASP A 66 3.51 4.80 9.91
N VAL A 67 3.14 3.57 9.52
CA VAL A 67 2.50 3.32 8.22
C VAL A 67 1.20 4.13 8.09
N LYS A 68 0.35 4.14 9.12
CA LYS A 68 -0.90 4.93 9.14
C LYS A 68 -0.68 6.43 8.93
N LYS A 69 0.48 6.99 9.29
CA LYS A 69 0.79 8.42 9.10
C LYS A 69 1.23 8.75 7.67
N VAL A 70 2.02 7.88 7.06
CA VAL A 70 2.65 8.13 5.75
C VAL A 70 1.82 7.56 4.60
N TRP A 71 1.14 6.43 4.83
CA TRP A 71 0.37 5.69 3.82
C TRP A 71 -0.96 5.16 4.40
N PRO A 72 -1.96 6.05 4.62
CA PRO A 72 -3.23 5.66 5.26
C PRO A 72 -4.24 4.98 4.31
N TRP A 73 -3.85 4.67 3.08
CA TRP A 73 -4.72 4.16 2.02
C TRP A 73 -4.30 2.78 1.54
N GLU A 74 -5.22 2.09 0.89
CA GLU A 74 -4.89 1.05 -0.08
C GLU A 74 -5.01 1.64 -1.49
N ASP A 75 -4.05 1.32 -2.34
CA ASP A 75 -3.87 1.93 -3.67
C ASP A 75 -4.37 0.99 -4.76
N TYR A 76 -5.14 1.55 -5.70
CA TYR A 76 -5.67 0.83 -6.84
C TYR A 76 -5.46 1.63 -8.13
N THR A 77 -5.44 0.92 -9.26
CA THR A 77 -5.51 1.54 -10.58
C THR A 77 -6.79 1.14 -11.28
N LEU A 78 -7.51 2.14 -11.77
CA LEU A 78 -8.63 1.98 -12.67
C LEU A 78 -8.10 1.56 -14.04
N ILE A 79 -8.31 0.29 -14.38
CA ILE A 79 -7.91 -0.26 -15.69
C ILE A 79 -8.94 0.06 -16.78
N ALA A 80 -10.22 0.04 -16.43
CA ALA A 80 -11.32 0.34 -17.34
C ALA A 80 -12.57 0.76 -16.57
N SER A 81 -13.36 1.66 -17.16
CA SER A 81 -14.68 2.04 -16.65
C SER A 81 -15.74 1.98 -17.75
N ARG A 82 -16.99 1.71 -17.34
CA ARG A 82 -18.19 1.76 -18.20
C ARG A 82 -19.07 2.98 -17.89
N VAL A 83 -18.68 3.78 -16.90
CA VAL A 83 -19.34 5.00 -16.47
C VAL A 83 -18.33 6.15 -16.53
N PRO A 84 -18.78 7.41 -16.58
CA PRO A 84 -17.88 8.56 -16.40
C PRO A 84 -17.11 8.46 -15.07
N VAL A 85 -15.85 8.91 -15.07
CA VAL A 85 -14.94 8.84 -13.91
C VAL A 85 -14.30 10.20 -13.68
N ASP A 86 -14.21 10.60 -12.43
CA ASP A 86 -13.42 11.73 -11.95
C ASP A 86 -12.29 11.20 -11.06
N LEU A 87 -11.04 11.59 -11.36
CA LEU A 87 -9.85 11.13 -10.63
C LEU A 87 -9.27 12.22 -9.71
N PRO A 88 -8.60 11.84 -8.60
CA PRO A 88 -8.48 10.48 -8.09
C PRO A 88 -9.76 9.99 -7.41
N GLU A 89 -10.05 8.69 -7.50
CA GLU A 89 -11.16 8.08 -6.77
C GLU A 89 -10.77 7.85 -5.30
N CYS A 90 -11.76 7.91 -4.41
CA CYS A 90 -11.59 7.58 -2.99
C CYS A 90 -12.46 6.41 -2.52
N CYS A 91 -13.30 5.87 -3.43
CA CYS A 91 -14.11 4.69 -3.23
C CYS A 91 -14.26 3.91 -4.54
N LEU A 92 -14.33 2.57 -4.47
CA LEU A 92 -14.61 1.73 -5.65
C LEU A 92 -16.00 1.94 -6.23
N ALA A 93 -16.89 2.60 -5.50
CA ALA A 93 -18.26 2.89 -5.92
C ALA A 93 -18.44 4.32 -6.44
N ASP A 94 -17.37 5.11 -6.57
CA ASP A 94 -17.45 6.44 -7.17
C ASP A 94 -18.03 6.32 -8.60
N GLY A 95 -19.03 7.14 -8.92
CA GLY A 95 -19.76 7.07 -10.19
C GLY A 95 -20.83 5.96 -10.32
N LEU A 96 -21.02 5.09 -9.31
CA LEU A 96 -22.06 4.05 -9.31
C LEU A 96 -23.30 4.46 -8.51
N ASP A 97 -24.49 4.27 -9.10
CA ASP A 97 -25.76 4.33 -8.37
C ASP A 97 -26.16 2.94 -7.86
N TYR A 98 -25.75 2.65 -6.62
CA TYR A 98 -26.06 1.39 -5.94
C TYR A 98 -27.48 1.35 -5.34
N LYS A 99 -28.23 2.46 -5.35
CA LYS A 99 -29.59 2.53 -4.78
C LYS A 99 -30.68 2.32 -5.83
N ALA A 100 -30.39 2.53 -7.11
CA ALA A 100 -31.34 2.29 -8.20
C ALA A 100 -31.60 0.79 -8.50
N ALA A 101 -30.85 -0.12 -7.89
CA ALA A 101 -30.98 -1.57 -8.09
C ALA A 101 -31.95 -2.27 -7.11
N GLY A 102 -32.85 -1.52 -6.45
CA GLY A 102 -33.84 -2.02 -5.49
C GLY A 102 -35.27 -2.00 -6.02
#